data_AF-A0A9P8NK07-F1
#
_entry.id   AF-A0A9P8NK07-F1
#
_cell.length_a   1.000
_cell.length_b   1.000
_cell.length_c   1.000
_cell.angle_alpha   90.00
_cell.angle_beta   90.00
_cell.angle_gamma   90.00
#
_symmetry.space_group_name_H-M   'P 1'
#
loop_
_entity.id
_entity.type
_entity.pdbx_description
1 polymer ?
#
loop_
_entity_poly.entity_id
_entity_poly.type
_entity_poly.pdbx_seq_one_letter_code
_entity_poly.pdbx_strand_id
1 'polypeptide(L)'
;MSESQPAPLYRHRRLDIIQLYLLDGLTLEDIKSEFERGQSLSEPRLTIDQWKALLRAQGIFKNLSEEEVVFIRGRIGLRGTWDCLVLASDVLLDNIEVEKHYKRRERHQQKTKLPNRRVLTFIPLNFDLDSLSRPDTVKNFQQLLFSTRVHFETSFDSGRWAADDRGLYARSADLRTGLTALSKLHNLIYHALGQFRIGRNERGGTLLRTAFLNLKTVVQIHHHRQFPDILAILRLLQQDGHDKIQHLLAEFLVHWSRLVLSHNEPRRMMFEALQKLPIDSKGHLYLAFDAYCRHLWMSKVAQDGCKAHYSYNQASFPRADPGGFYDFYRGKSLNDITATLESADRD
;
A
#
# COMPACT_ATOMS: atom_id res chain seq x y z
N MET A 1 -6.57 -41.87 14.43
CA MET A 1 -6.07 -40.98 15.50
C MET A 1 -6.37 -39.55 15.07
N SER A 2 -7.09 -38.81 15.91
CA SER A 2 -7.72 -37.52 15.58
C SER A 2 -6.69 -36.45 15.22
N GLU A 3 -6.74 -35.93 14.00
CA GLU A 3 -6.08 -34.69 13.60
C GLU A 3 -6.73 -33.53 14.37
N SER A 4 -6.14 -33.16 15.50
CA SER A 4 -6.50 -31.91 16.18
C SER A 4 -6.11 -30.76 15.26
N GLN A 5 -7.12 -30.15 14.63
CA GLN A 5 -6.97 -28.90 13.90
C GLN A 5 -6.24 -27.88 14.79
N PRO A 6 -5.19 -27.21 14.32
CA PRO A 6 -4.45 -26.27 15.15
C PRO A 6 -5.39 -25.13 15.58
N ALA A 7 -5.33 -24.83 16.88
CA ALA A 7 -6.31 -24.05 17.61
C ALA A 7 -6.70 -22.71 16.93
N PRO A 8 -7.98 -22.29 17.00
CA PRO A 8 -8.49 -21.04 16.40
C PRO A 8 -7.75 -19.77 16.90
N LEU A 9 -7.09 -19.85 18.06
CA LEU A 9 -6.46 -18.73 18.77
C LEU A 9 -5.41 -17.98 17.95
N TYR A 10 -4.58 -18.67 17.15
CA TYR A 10 -3.51 -18.04 16.37
C TYR A 10 -3.92 -17.70 14.93
N ARG A 11 -5.11 -18.13 14.47
CA ARG A 11 -5.59 -17.83 13.12
C ARG A 11 -5.85 -16.34 12.94
N HIS A 12 -6.32 -15.68 14.00
CA HIS A 12 -6.57 -14.23 14.04
C HIS A 12 -5.29 -13.39 14.15
N ARG A 13 -4.14 -14.01 14.47
CA ARG A 13 -2.85 -13.33 14.62
C ARG A 13 -1.91 -13.49 13.43
N ARG A 14 -2.45 -13.88 12.27
CA ARG A 14 -1.68 -14.11 11.04
C ARG A 14 -0.77 -12.93 10.68
N LEU A 15 -1.26 -11.70 10.81
CA LEU A 15 -0.49 -10.49 10.47
C LEU A 15 0.66 -10.25 11.45
N ASP A 16 0.44 -10.42 12.76
CA ASP A 16 1.51 -10.35 13.77
C ASP A 16 2.62 -11.37 13.48
N ILE A 17 2.23 -12.60 13.11
CA ILE A 17 3.17 -13.66 12.76
C ILE A 17 3.99 -13.27 11.51
N ILE A 18 3.34 -12.72 10.46
CA ILE A 18 4.05 -12.26 9.26
C ILE A 18 5.05 -11.14 9.60
N GLN A 19 4.63 -10.16 10.40
CA GLN A 19 5.51 -9.06 10.83
C GLN A 19 6.76 -9.61 11.51
N LEU A 20 6.58 -10.39 12.58
CA LEU A 20 7.70 -10.87 13.40
C LEU A 20 8.57 -11.89 12.65
N TYR A 21 7.96 -12.80 11.88
CA TYR A 21 8.68 -13.90 11.23
C TYR A 21 9.35 -13.54 9.91
N LEU A 22 8.61 -12.82 9.06
CA LEU A 22 9.05 -12.54 7.69
C LEU A 22 9.73 -11.18 7.56
N LEU A 23 9.26 -10.16 8.28
CA LEU A 23 9.81 -8.80 8.18
C LEU A 23 10.91 -8.52 9.22
N ASP A 24 10.66 -8.86 10.48
CA ASP A 24 11.63 -8.66 11.56
C ASP A 24 12.67 -9.80 11.61
N GLY A 25 12.39 -10.91 10.91
CA GLY A 25 13.32 -11.99 10.68
C GLY A 25 13.54 -12.93 11.87
N LEU A 26 12.67 -12.87 12.89
CA LEU A 26 12.77 -13.68 14.10
C LEU A 26 12.78 -15.19 13.81
N THR A 27 13.33 -15.96 14.75
CA THR A 27 13.27 -17.43 14.69
C THR A 27 11.89 -17.94 15.12
N LEU A 28 11.60 -19.21 14.83
CA LEU A 28 10.32 -19.79 15.22
C LEU A 28 10.21 -19.92 16.74
N GLU A 29 11.35 -20.16 17.40
CA GLU A 29 11.52 -20.21 18.84
C GLU A 29 11.27 -18.84 19.49
N ASP A 30 11.76 -17.75 18.88
CA ASP A 30 11.52 -16.38 19.35
C ASP A 30 10.03 -16.02 19.25
N ILE A 31 9.40 -16.30 18.11
CA ILE A 31 7.97 -16.04 17.90
C ILE A 31 7.13 -16.84 18.88
N LYS A 32 7.42 -18.13 19.02
CA LYS A 32 6.74 -18.97 20.00
C LYS A 32 6.83 -18.33 21.39
N SER A 33 8.04 -17.94 21.80
CA SER A 33 8.27 -17.32 23.11
C SER A 33 7.50 -16.00 23.27
N GLU A 34 7.45 -15.16 22.24
CA GLU A 34 6.75 -13.88 22.26
C GLU A 34 5.23 -14.06 22.40
N PHE A 35 4.66 -15.01 21.67
CA PHE A 35 3.23 -15.28 21.71
C PHE A 35 2.79 -16.02 22.98
N GLU A 36 3.65 -16.86 23.55
CA GLU A 36 3.38 -17.61 24.78
C GLU A 36 3.60 -16.79 26.06
N ARG A 37 4.37 -15.68 26.00
CA ARG A 37 4.67 -14.81 27.17
C ARG A 37 3.41 -14.18 27.78
N GLY A 38 2.36 -13.97 26.98
CA GLY A 38 1.10 -13.36 27.42
C GLY A 38 -0.06 -14.34 27.67
N GLN A 39 0.18 -15.65 27.56
CA GLN A 39 -0.89 -16.64 27.65
C GLN A 39 -1.18 -17.06 29.09
N SER A 40 -2.47 -17.21 29.41
CA SER A 40 -2.92 -17.86 30.64
C SER A 40 -2.38 -19.30 30.69
N LEU A 41 -2.11 -19.82 31.89
CA LEU A 41 -1.71 -21.22 32.13
C LEU A 41 -2.72 -22.24 31.57
N SER A 42 -3.96 -21.82 31.31
CA SER A 42 -5.03 -22.63 30.73
C SER A 42 -4.98 -22.74 29.19
N GLU A 43 -4.16 -21.94 28.50
CA GLU A 43 -4.06 -21.99 27.04
C GLU A 43 -3.04 -23.06 26.60
N PRO A 44 -3.38 -23.91 25.61
CA PRO A 44 -2.48 -24.95 25.14
C PRO A 44 -1.28 -24.34 24.40
N ARG A 45 -0.08 -24.55 24.96
CA ARG A 45 1.19 -24.17 24.32
C ARG A 45 1.52 -25.12 23.19
N LEU A 46 1.93 -24.57 22.05
CA LEU A 46 2.20 -25.36 20.85
C LEU A 46 3.65 -25.87 20.85
N THR A 47 3.85 -27.11 20.43
CA THR A 47 5.18 -27.61 20.08
C THR A 47 5.70 -26.92 18.81
N ILE A 48 7.00 -26.98 18.56
CA ILE A 48 7.59 -26.41 17.34
C ILE A 48 6.99 -27.03 16.08
N ASP A 49 6.67 -28.33 16.09
CA ASP A 49 6.06 -29.00 14.95
C ASP A 49 4.61 -28.57 14.72
N GLN A 50 3.87 -28.31 15.79
CA GLN A 50 2.53 -27.71 15.71
C GLN A 50 2.59 -26.28 15.17
N TRP A 51 3.57 -25.48 15.58
CA TRP A 51 3.84 -24.16 14.98
C TRP A 51 4.17 -24.25 13.49
N LYS A 52 5.03 -25.19 13.07
CA LYS A 52 5.31 -25.42 11.63
C LYS A 52 4.07 -25.85 10.86
N ALA A 53 3.18 -26.65 11.45
CA ALA A 53 1.92 -27.05 10.84
C ALA A 53 0.96 -25.86 10.72
N LEU A 54 0.87 -25.02 11.76
CA LEU A 54 0.10 -23.77 11.75
C LEU A 54 0.58 -22.81 10.64
N LEU A 55 1.88 -22.53 10.56
CA LEU A 55 2.45 -21.67 9.52
C LEU A 55 2.14 -22.19 8.12
N ARG A 56 2.28 -23.51 7.91
CA ARG A 56 1.92 -24.19 6.66
C ARG A 56 0.44 -24.00 6.31
N ALA A 57 -0.46 -24.22 7.27
CA ALA A 57 -1.89 -24.06 7.08
C ALA A 57 -2.28 -22.60 6.76
N GLN A 58 -1.51 -21.62 7.23
CA GLN A 58 -1.72 -20.20 6.94
C GLN A 58 -0.97 -19.71 5.68
N GLY A 59 -0.26 -20.60 4.97
CA GLY A 59 0.51 -20.26 3.78
C GLY A 59 1.73 -19.38 4.07
N ILE A 60 2.25 -19.38 5.30
CA ILE A 60 3.40 -18.58 5.74
C ILE A 60 4.68 -19.40 5.61
N PHE A 61 5.62 -18.92 4.80
CA PHE A 61 6.89 -19.59 4.58
C PHE A 61 8.04 -18.59 4.46
N LYS A 62 9.10 -18.79 5.26
CA LYS A 62 10.26 -17.90 5.26
C LYS A 62 11.02 -17.91 3.93
N ASN A 63 11.19 -19.10 3.35
CA ASN A 63 11.99 -19.29 2.13
C ASN A 63 11.12 -19.67 0.93
N LEU A 64 11.53 -19.22 -0.25
CA LEU A 64 10.99 -19.70 -1.52
C LEU A 64 11.40 -21.15 -1.77
N SER A 65 10.46 -21.92 -2.31
CA SER A 65 10.71 -23.25 -2.86
C SER A 65 11.26 -23.13 -4.28
N GLU A 66 11.81 -24.24 -4.76
CA GLU A 66 12.39 -24.35 -6.09
C GLU A 66 11.39 -23.97 -7.20
N GLU A 67 10.18 -24.47 -7.08
CA GLU A 67 9.11 -24.25 -8.05
C GLU A 67 8.68 -22.79 -8.07
N GLU A 68 8.63 -22.14 -6.91
CA GLU A 68 8.31 -20.72 -6.81
C GLU A 68 9.38 -19.85 -7.47
N VAL A 69 10.66 -20.12 -7.24
CA VAL A 69 11.76 -19.34 -7.86
C VAL A 69 11.70 -19.44 -9.38
N VAL A 70 11.52 -20.66 -9.91
CA VAL A 70 11.39 -20.88 -11.36
C VAL A 70 10.15 -20.20 -11.92
N PHE A 71 9.00 -20.35 -11.27
CA PHE A 71 7.74 -19.75 -11.71
C PHE A 71 7.80 -18.22 -11.71
N ILE A 72 8.34 -17.63 -10.64
CA ILE A 72 8.52 -16.18 -10.52
C ILE A 72 9.44 -15.68 -11.64
N ARG A 73 10.58 -16.34 -11.90
CA ARG A 73 11.50 -15.94 -12.97
C ARG A 73 10.96 -16.17 -14.37
N GLY A 74 10.03 -17.11 -14.55
CA GLY A 74 9.30 -17.23 -15.81
C GLY A 74 8.32 -16.07 -16.05
N ARG A 75 7.98 -15.29 -15.02
CA ARG A 75 6.97 -14.22 -15.07
C ARG A 75 7.55 -12.81 -14.91
N ILE A 76 8.66 -12.64 -14.19
CA ILE A 76 9.46 -11.40 -14.10
C ILE A 76 10.59 -11.45 -15.11
N GLY A 77 10.93 -10.34 -15.77
CA GLY A 77 12.17 -10.24 -16.55
C GLY A 77 11.99 -10.16 -18.07
N LEU A 78 10.83 -9.70 -18.55
CA LEU A 78 10.69 -9.28 -19.94
C LEU A 78 11.31 -7.89 -20.19
N ARG A 79 11.40 -7.03 -19.16
CA ARG A 79 11.88 -5.64 -19.30
C ARG A 79 12.88 -5.20 -18.22
N GLY A 80 12.81 -5.73 -17.00
CA GLY A 80 13.71 -5.34 -15.90
C GLY A 80 13.63 -6.27 -14.67
N THR A 81 14.49 -6.05 -13.68
CA THR A 81 14.49 -6.85 -12.42
C THR A 81 13.37 -6.41 -11.47
N TRP A 82 13.04 -5.13 -11.47
CA TRP A 82 12.02 -4.49 -10.64
C TRP A 82 10.91 -3.87 -11.49
N ASP A 83 10.63 -4.46 -12.65
CA ASP A 83 9.47 -4.14 -13.52
C ASP A 83 8.15 -4.72 -12.99
N CYS A 84 8.20 -5.47 -11.88
CA CYS A 84 7.06 -6.07 -11.23
C CYS A 84 7.31 -6.20 -9.73
N LEU A 85 6.34 -5.78 -8.92
CA LEU A 85 6.33 -6.12 -7.49
C LEU A 85 5.79 -7.54 -7.35
N VAL A 86 6.55 -8.42 -6.70
CA VAL A 86 6.13 -9.79 -6.45
C VAL A 86 5.99 -10.01 -4.96
N LEU A 87 4.80 -10.42 -4.52
CA LEU A 87 4.51 -10.69 -3.12
C LEU A 87 4.29 -12.18 -2.91
N ALA A 88 4.87 -12.71 -1.84
CA ALA A 88 4.62 -14.05 -1.35
C ALA A 88 4.24 -13.98 0.12
N SER A 89 3.18 -14.68 0.51
CA SER A 89 2.64 -14.59 1.88
C SER A 89 2.37 -13.13 2.29
N ASP A 90 1.92 -12.31 1.33
CA ASP A 90 1.61 -10.88 1.49
C ASP A 90 2.80 -9.95 1.76
N VAL A 91 4.03 -10.45 1.63
CA VAL A 91 5.27 -9.69 1.78
C VAL A 91 5.95 -9.56 0.42
N LEU A 92 6.41 -8.35 0.08
CA LEU A 92 7.21 -8.10 -1.12
C LEU A 92 8.50 -8.93 -1.08
N LEU A 93 8.81 -9.62 -2.16
CA LEU A 93 10.05 -10.37 -2.32
C LEU A 93 11.19 -9.46 -2.79
N ASP A 94 12.43 -9.84 -2.44
CA ASP A 94 13.61 -9.29 -3.09
C ASP A 94 13.85 -10.01 -4.43
N ASN A 95 13.52 -9.34 -5.53
CA ASN A 95 13.68 -9.90 -6.88
C ASN A 95 15.14 -10.23 -7.22
N ILE A 96 16.12 -9.56 -6.60
CA ILE A 96 17.55 -9.86 -6.76
C ILE A 96 17.89 -11.18 -6.07
N GLU A 97 17.31 -11.46 -4.91
CA GLU A 97 17.51 -12.74 -4.25
C GLU A 97 16.89 -13.89 -5.06
N VAL A 98 15.69 -13.68 -5.60
CA VAL A 98 15.06 -14.63 -6.53
C VAL A 98 15.98 -14.92 -7.72
N GLU A 99 16.56 -13.87 -8.31
CA GLU A 99 17.53 -13.97 -9.41
C GLU A 99 18.77 -14.78 -9.03
N LYS A 100 19.39 -14.48 -7.89
CA LYS A 100 20.55 -15.21 -7.39
C LYS A 100 20.22 -16.69 -7.14
N HIS A 101 19.07 -16.98 -6.54
CA HIS A 101 18.62 -18.36 -6.30
C HIS A 101 18.38 -19.12 -7.60
N TYR A 102 17.85 -18.45 -8.61
CA TYR A 102 17.65 -19.04 -9.94
C TYR A 102 19.00 -19.36 -10.60
N LYS A 103 19.92 -18.39 -10.69
CA LYS A 103 21.23 -18.55 -11.37
C LYS A 103 22.13 -19.63 -10.76
N ARG A 104 22.02 -19.88 -9.46
CA ARG A 104 22.81 -20.92 -8.77
C ARG A 104 22.45 -22.35 -9.17
N ARG A 105 21.50 -22.57 -10.07
CA ARG A 105 20.92 -23.89 -10.36
C ARG A 105 21.14 -24.28 -11.81
N GLU A 106 21.74 -25.45 -12.04
CA GLU A 106 22.20 -25.92 -13.36
C GLU A 106 21.07 -26.41 -14.29
N ARG A 107 19.85 -26.67 -13.78
CA ARG A 107 18.72 -27.17 -14.57
C ARG A 107 17.56 -26.19 -14.58
N HIS A 108 17.46 -25.40 -15.64
CA HIS A 108 16.37 -24.47 -15.87
C HIS A 108 15.26 -25.12 -16.70
N GLN A 109 14.41 -25.95 -16.09
CA GLN A 109 13.13 -26.29 -16.71
C GLN A 109 12.14 -25.18 -16.42
N GLN A 110 11.63 -24.50 -17.45
CA GLN A 110 10.53 -23.57 -17.28
C GLN A 110 9.30 -24.35 -16.81
N LYS A 111 8.87 -24.12 -15.57
CA LYS A 111 7.61 -24.64 -15.04
C LYS A 111 6.53 -23.58 -15.27
N THR A 112 5.53 -23.92 -16.07
CA THR A 112 4.34 -23.08 -16.31
C THR A 112 3.25 -23.27 -15.25
N LYS A 113 3.34 -24.34 -14.44
CA LYS A 113 2.33 -24.63 -13.43
C LYS A 113 2.50 -23.72 -12.21
N LEU A 114 1.41 -23.10 -11.78
CA LEU A 114 1.35 -22.29 -10.57
C LEU A 114 1.77 -23.15 -9.36
N PRO A 115 2.70 -22.68 -8.50
CA PRO A 115 3.06 -23.40 -7.28
C PRO A 115 1.87 -23.52 -6.34
N ASN A 116 1.61 -24.72 -5.81
CA ASN A 116 0.48 -24.97 -4.90
C ASN A 116 0.75 -24.53 -3.45
N ARG A 117 1.99 -24.15 -3.11
CA ARG A 117 2.44 -23.95 -1.73
C ARG A 117 1.84 -22.70 -1.07
N ARG A 118 1.77 -21.58 -1.78
CA ARG A 118 1.16 -20.32 -1.33
C ARG A 118 0.77 -19.48 -2.53
N VAL A 119 -0.06 -18.48 -2.28
CA VAL A 119 -0.44 -17.48 -3.28
C VAL A 119 0.76 -16.56 -3.55
N LEU A 120 1.03 -16.36 -4.83
CA LEU A 120 1.99 -15.38 -5.34
C LEU A 120 1.23 -14.28 -6.08
N THR A 121 1.44 -13.04 -5.67
CA THR A 121 0.81 -11.86 -6.27
C THR A 121 1.83 -11.11 -7.10
N PHE A 122 1.45 -10.72 -8.32
CA PHE A 122 2.30 -10.01 -9.26
C PHE A 122 1.61 -8.69 -9.63
N ILE A 123 2.29 -7.58 -9.39
CA ILE A 123 1.79 -6.24 -9.70
C ILE A 123 2.76 -5.62 -10.70
N PRO A 124 2.41 -5.61 -11.99
CA PRO A 124 3.29 -5.09 -13.03
C PRO A 124 3.48 -3.59 -12.86
N LEU A 125 4.70 -3.12 -13.11
CA LEU A 125 5.07 -1.72 -13.18
C LEU A 125 5.42 -1.38 -14.64
N ASN A 126 5.09 -0.16 -15.05
CA ASN A 126 5.41 0.31 -16.41
C ASN A 126 6.84 0.89 -16.52
N PHE A 127 7.68 0.66 -15.51
CA PHE A 127 9.04 1.16 -15.38
C PHE A 127 9.85 0.19 -14.51
N ASP A 128 11.17 0.25 -14.60
CA ASP A 128 12.06 -0.48 -13.69
C ASP A 128 12.33 0.38 -12.43
N LEU A 129 12.11 -0.20 -11.25
CA LEU A 129 12.32 0.47 -9.96
C LEU A 129 13.68 0.09 -9.37
N ASP A 130 14.75 0.54 -10.02
CA ASP A 130 16.14 0.18 -9.67
C ASP A 130 16.51 0.52 -8.21
N SER A 131 15.84 1.49 -7.59
CA SER A 131 16.10 1.90 -6.21
C SER A 131 15.87 0.78 -5.19
N LEU A 132 15.03 -0.21 -5.51
CA LEU A 132 14.81 -1.42 -4.70
C LEU A 132 15.99 -2.41 -4.78
N SER A 133 16.98 -2.17 -5.64
CA SER A 133 18.22 -2.95 -5.62
C SER A 133 19.07 -2.71 -4.37
N ARG A 134 18.76 -1.67 -3.59
CA ARG A 134 19.43 -1.36 -2.31
C ARG A 134 18.76 -2.13 -1.17
N PRO A 135 19.51 -2.94 -0.39
CA PRO A 135 18.95 -3.77 0.69
C PRO A 135 18.07 -3.01 1.69
N ASP A 136 18.54 -1.84 2.15
CA ASP A 136 17.76 -1.04 3.10
C ASP A 136 16.49 -0.45 2.47
N THR A 137 16.54 -0.11 1.18
CA THR A 137 15.36 0.43 0.48
C THR A 137 14.29 -0.64 0.30
N VAL A 138 14.65 -1.85 -0.15
CA VAL A 138 13.68 -2.95 -0.25
C VAL A 138 13.10 -3.33 1.11
N LYS A 139 13.91 -3.40 2.17
CA LYS A 139 13.43 -3.71 3.52
C LYS A 139 12.43 -2.68 4.05
N ASN A 140 12.75 -1.40 3.94
CA ASN A 140 11.85 -0.34 4.37
C ASN A 140 10.58 -0.28 3.50
N PHE A 141 10.69 -0.61 2.22
CA PHE A 141 9.54 -0.62 1.32
C PHE A 141 8.63 -1.82 1.61
N GLN A 142 9.20 -3.01 1.87
CA GLN A 142 8.47 -4.18 2.37
C GLN A 142 7.63 -3.84 3.61
N GLN A 143 8.23 -3.17 4.60
CA GLN A 143 7.54 -2.75 5.82
C GLN A 143 6.40 -1.77 5.53
N LEU A 144 6.61 -0.81 4.63
CA LEU A 144 5.58 0.14 4.20
C LEU A 144 4.41 -0.58 3.51
N LEU A 145 4.69 -1.48 2.55
CA LEU A 145 3.64 -2.22 1.81
C LEU A 145 2.85 -3.14 2.75
N PHE A 146 3.52 -3.80 3.69
CA PHE A 146 2.85 -4.64 4.67
C PHE A 146 1.94 -3.81 5.59
N SER A 147 2.46 -2.73 6.19
CA SER A 147 1.67 -1.85 7.06
C SER A 147 0.47 -1.25 6.32
N THR A 148 0.66 -0.89 5.05
CA THR A 148 -0.42 -0.40 4.17
C THR A 148 -1.50 -1.44 3.97
N ARG A 149 -1.11 -2.71 3.76
CA ARG A 149 -2.07 -3.80 3.65
C ARG A 149 -2.90 -3.97 4.91
N VAL A 150 -2.26 -4.00 6.08
CA VAL A 150 -2.96 -4.11 7.37
C VAL A 150 -3.94 -2.95 7.53
N HIS A 151 -3.53 -1.72 7.17
CA HIS A 151 -4.42 -0.56 7.20
C HIS A 151 -5.62 -0.71 6.25
N PHE A 152 -5.42 -1.27 5.04
CA PHE A 152 -6.49 -1.52 4.09
C PHE A 152 -7.46 -2.58 4.59
N GLU A 153 -6.95 -3.74 5.02
CA GLU A 153 -7.76 -4.85 5.55
C GLU A 153 -8.60 -4.39 6.74
N THR A 154 -7.96 -3.79 7.76
CA THR A 154 -8.66 -3.29 8.95
C THR A 154 -9.70 -2.21 8.63
N SER A 155 -9.46 -1.34 7.65
CA SER A 155 -10.42 -0.29 7.26
C SER A 155 -11.63 -0.83 6.49
N PHE A 156 -11.45 -1.88 5.69
CA PHE A 156 -12.58 -2.57 5.05
C PHE A 156 -13.36 -3.40 6.08
N ASP A 157 -12.66 -4.18 6.90
CA ASP A 157 -13.27 -5.09 7.87
C ASP A 157 -14.07 -4.33 8.94
N SER A 158 -13.61 -3.12 9.33
CA SER A 158 -14.34 -2.25 10.27
C SER A 158 -15.45 -1.43 9.61
N GLY A 159 -15.74 -1.64 8.32
CA GLY A 159 -16.73 -0.87 7.56
C GLY A 159 -16.37 0.61 7.34
N ARG A 160 -15.13 1.02 7.63
CA ARG A 160 -14.72 2.43 7.52
C ARG A 160 -14.80 2.91 6.08
N TRP A 161 -14.39 2.07 5.13
CA TRP A 161 -14.49 2.33 3.70
C TRP A 161 -15.69 1.60 3.10
N ALA A 162 -16.84 1.58 3.76
CA ALA A 162 -18.06 1.02 3.20
C ALA A 162 -18.53 1.81 1.95
N ALA A 163 -19.34 1.13 1.13
CA ALA A 163 -20.08 1.76 0.04
C ALA A 163 -21.24 2.62 0.59
N ASP A 164 -21.53 3.72 -0.10
CA ASP A 164 -22.78 4.46 0.06
C ASP A 164 -23.94 3.75 -0.65
N ASP A 165 -25.13 4.37 -0.59
CA ASP A 165 -26.36 3.91 -1.24
C ASP A 165 -26.25 3.71 -2.76
N ARG A 166 -25.26 4.33 -3.41
CA ARG A 166 -24.99 4.23 -4.85
C ARG A 166 -23.90 3.20 -5.18
N GLY A 167 -23.35 2.53 -4.17
CA GLY A 167 -22.23 1.60 -4.34
C GLY A 167 -20.85 2.29 -4.42
N LEU A 168 -20.74 3.57 -4.06
CA LEU A 168 -19.46 4.29 -4.05
C LEU A 168 -18.78 4.22 -2.68
N TYR A 169 -17.55 3.73 -2.67
CA TYR A 169 -16.81 3.46 -1.44
C TYR A 169 -16.09 4.70 -0.91
N ALA A 170 -15.89 4.70 0.42
CA ALA A 170 -15.14 5.73 1.13
C ALA A 170 -15.70 7.16 0.95
N ARG A 171 -17.03 7.30 0.92
CA ARG A 171 -17.72 8.59 0.73
C ARG A 171 -18.43 9.14 1.98
N SER A 172 -18.16 8.59 3.16
CA SER A 172 -18.73 9.12 4.41
C SER A 172 -18.32 10.58 4.66
N ALA A 173 -19.09 11.30 5.46
CA ALA A 173 -18.82 12.71 5.80
C ALA A 173 -17.41 12.90 6.38
N ASP A 174 -16.99 11.98 7.26
CA ASP A 174 -15.65 11.98 7.87
C ASP A 174 -14.54 11.81 6.82
N LEU A 175 -14.71 10.88 5.88
CA LEU A 175 -13.73 10.65 4.81
C LEU A 175 -13.67 11.81 3.83
N ARG A 176 -14.81 12.43 3.48
CA ARG A 176 -14.83 13.65 2.66
C ARG A 176 -14.13 14.82 3.36
N THR A 177 -14.33 14.96 4.66
CA THR A 177 -13.64 15.97 5.48
C THR A 177 -12.13 15.71 5.48
N GLY A 178 -11.72 14.45 5.64
CA GLY A 178 -10.32 14.05 5.53
C GLY A 178 -9.72 14.37 4.15
N LEU A 179 -10.41 14.01 3.07
CA LEU A 179 -9.96 14.32 1.70
C LEU A 179 -9.82 15.83 1.48
N THR A 180 -10.72 16.63 2.04
CA THR A 180 -10.66 18.10 1.99
C THR A 180 -9.42 18.62 2.71
N ALA A 181 -9.08 18.07 3.87
CA ALA A 181 -7.87 18.44 4.60
C ALA A 181 -6.58 18.07 3.83
N LEU A 182 -6.54 16.90 3.17
CA LEU A 182 -5.42 16.51 2.28
C LEU A 182 -5.29 17.47 1.09
N SER A 183 -6.41 17.79 0.44
CA SER A 183 -6.45 18.74 -0.69
C SER A 183 -5.99 20.13 -0.27
N LYS A 184 -6.40 20.58 0.92
CA LYS A 184 -5.95 21.86 1.50
C LYS A 184 -4.45 21.87 1.75
N LEU A 185 -3.88 20.77 2.29
CA LEU A 185 -2.43 20.65 2.48
C LEU A 185 -1.70 20.79 1.14
N HIS A 186 -2.10 20.01 0.13
CA HIS A 186 -1.53 20.07 -1.21
C HIS A 186 -1.58 21.49 -1.79
N ASN A 187 -2.76 22.13 -1.76
CA ASN A 187 -2.95 23.44 -2.38
C ASN A 187 -2.13 24.53 -1.67
N LEU A 188 -2.05 24.52 -0.34
CA LEU A 188 -1.22 25.47 0.39
C LEU A 188 0.27 25.33 0.03
N ILE A 189 0.76 24.10 -0.08
CA ILE A 189 2.15 23.84 -0.50
C ILE A 189 2.36 24.27 -1.95
N TYR A 190 1.50 23.84 -2.88
CA TYR A 190 1.58 24.23 -4.28
C TYR A 190 1.58 25.76 -4.47
N HIS A 191 0.69 26.47 -3.78
CA HIS A 191 0.65 27.93 -3.84
C HIS A 191 1.88 28.56 -3.19
N ALA A 192 2.43 27.99 -2.11
CA ALA A 192 3.66 28.48 -1.50
C ALA A 192 4.84 28.39 -2.48
N LEU A 193 4.98 27.26 -3.18
CA LEU A 193 5.97 27.06 -4.24
C LEU A 193 5.82 28.11 -5.35
N GLY A 194 4.58 28.35 -5.78
CA GLY A 194 4.28 29.43 -6.74
C GLY A 194 4.72 30.82 -6.26
N GLN A 195 4.61 31.12 -4.96
CA GLN A 195 5.10 32.40 -4.41
C GLN A 195 6.63 32.47 -4.36
N PHE A 196 7.32 31.38 -4.03
CA PHE A 196 8.80 31.34 -4.03
C PHE A 196 9.36 31.59 -5.42
N ARG A 197 8.78 30.99 -6.46
CA ARG A 197 9.22 31.17 -7.85
C ARG A 197 9.13 32.62 -8.34
N ILE A 198 8.22 33.43 -7.79
CA ILE A 198 8.07 34.86 -8.11
C ILE A 198 8.73 35.79 -7.06
N GLY A 199 9.60 35.24 -6.19
CA GLY A 199 10.38 36.00 -5.21
C GLY A 199 9.59 36.48 -3.98
N ARG A 200 8.32 36.06 -3.79
CA ARG A 200 7.46 36.49 -2.67
C ARG A 200 7.64 35.56 -1.45
N ASN A 201 8.85 35.54 -0.91
CA ASN A 201 9.26 34.60 0.14
C ASN A 201 8.43 34.68 1.43
N GLU A 202 8.06 35.87 1.88
CA GLU A 202 7.23 36.02 3.10
C GLU A 202 5.83 35.42 2.93
N ARG A 203 5.22 35.64 1.75
CA ARG A 203 3.90 35.10 1.43
C ARG A 203 3.95 33.59 1.27
N GLY A 204 4.97 33.06 0.59
CA GLY A 204 5.21 31.62 0.49
C GLY A 204 5.44 30.99 1.88
N GLY A 205 6.24 31.63 2.72
CA GLY A 205 6.48 31.18 4.10
C GLY A 205 5.22 31.17 4.96
N THR A 206 4.33 32.16 4.81
CA THR A 206 3.04 32.17 5.51
C THR A 206 2.15 31.00 5.08
N LEU A 207 2.07 30.72 3.78
CA LEU A 207 1.30 29.58 3.27
C LEU A 207 1.85 28.23 3.77
N LEU A 208 3.18 28.07 3.81
CA LEU A 208 3.82 26.88 4.40
C LEU A 208 3.51 26.74 5.88
N ARG A 209 3.61 27.82 6.68
CA ARG A 209 3.25 27.76 8.10
C ARG A 209 1.80 27.31 8.29
N THR A 210 0.87 27.86 7.49
CA THR A 210 -0.53 27.43 7.52
C THR A 210 -0.70 25.96 7.13
N ALA A 211 0.07 25.47 6.16
CA ALA A 211 0.08 24.05 5.80
C ALA A 211 0.53 23.19 6.98
N PHE A 212 1.62 23.56 7.65
CA PHE A 212 2.22 22.83 8.76
C PHE A 212 1.30 22.76 10.00
N LEU A 213 0.52 23.82 10.26
CA LEU A 213 -0.48 23.84 11.33
C LEU A 213 -1.57 22.77 11.16
N ASN A 214 -1.83 22.30 9.94
CA ASN A 214 -2.86 21.30 9.66
C ASN A 214 -2.33 19.85 9.68
N LEU A 215 -1.03 19.62 9.93
CA LEU A 215 -0.42 18.28 9.82
C LEU A 215 -0.98 17.27 10.83
N LYS A 216 -1.33 17.72 12.04
CA LYS A 216 -2.01 16.86 13.03
C LYS A 216 -3.29 16.27 12.45
N THR A 217 -4.15 17.11 11.88
CA THR A 217 -5.39 16.68 11.21
C THR A 217 -5.07 15.74 10.07
N VAL A 218 -4.06 16.05 9.25
CA VAL A 218 -3.65 15.19 8.13
C VAL A 218 -3.28 13.79 8.60
N VAL A 219 -2.54 13.65 9.70
CA VAL A 219 -2.13 12.35 10.28
C VAL A 219 -3.33 11.54 10.77
N GLN A 220 -4.34 12.19 11.35
CA GLN A 220 -5.51 11.51 11.95
C GLN A 220 -6.49 10.96 10.91
N ILE A 221 -6.39 11.37 9.65
CA ILE A 221 -7.25 10.89 8.56
C ILE A 221 -7.03 9.39 8.32
N HIS A 222 -8.11 8.68 8.01
CA HIS A 222 -8.09 7.24 7.71
C HIS A 222 -8.45 6.95 6.25
N HIS A 223 -8.22 7.89 5.37
CA HIS A 223 -8.59 7.78 3.97
C HIS A 223 -7.54 6.97 3.21
N HIS A 224 -7.96 6.07 2.31
CA HIS A 224 -7.05 5.25 1.50
C HIS A 224 -6.10 6.04 0.59
N ARG A 225 -6.37 7.33 0.35
CA ARG A 225 -5.54 8.25 -0.44
C ARG A 225 -4.54 9.04 0.39
N GLN A 226 -4.64 9.01 1.72
CA GLN A 226 -3.78 9.77 2.63
C GLN A 226 -2.30 9.61 2.30
N PHE A 227 -1.82 8.37 2.27
CA PHE A 227 -0.40 8.09 2.07
C PHE A 227 0.09 8.33 0.65
N PRO A 228 -0.62 7.89 -0.41
CA PRO A 228 -0.28 8.27 -1.77
C PRO A 228 -0.20 9.79 -1.98
N ASP A 229 -1.15 10.56 -1.43
CA ASP A 229 -1.18 12.00 -1.62
C ASP A 229 -0.05 12.70 -0.84
N ILE A 230 0.32 12.22 0.36
CA ILE A 230 1.49 12.70 1.09
C ILE A 230 2.77 12.46 0.31
N LEU A 231 2.97 11.26 -0.26
CA LEU A 231 4.15 10.95 -1.08
C LEU A 231 4.21 11.83 -2.34
N ALA A 232 3.06 12.11 -2.96
CA ALA A 232 2.97 13.04 -4.09
C ALA A 232 3.38 14.47 -3.71
N ILE A 233 2.97 14.95 -2.53
CA ILE A 233 3.37 16.27 -2.00
C ILE A 233 4.88 16.32 -1.72
N LEU A 234 5.45 15.27 -1.10
CA LEU A 234 6.89 15.21 -0.86
C LEU A 234 7.67 15.23 -2.19
N ARG A 235 7.21 14.48 -3.20
CA ARG A 235 7.77 14.52 -4.55
C ARG A 235 7.67 15.92 -5.17
N LEU A 236 6.53 16.59 -5.04
CA LEU A 236 6.34 17.95 -5.55
C LEU A 236 7.38 18.92 -4.96
N LEU A 237 7.61 18.87 -3.65
CA LEU A 237 8.62 19.69 -2.98
C LEU A 237 10.04 19.38 -3.47
N GLN A 238 10.37 18.09 -3.66
CA GLN A 238 11.67 17.69 -4.20
C GLN A 238 11.86 18.17 -5.65
N GLN A 239 10.85 18.01 -6.49
CA GLN A 239 10.91 18.44 -7.90
C GLN A 239 11.10 19.94 -8.05
N ASP A 240 10.63 20.72 -7.08
CA ASP A 240 10.81 22.17 -7.05
C ASP A 240 12.09 22.62 -6.32
N GLY A 241 12.98 21.68 -5.94
CA GLY A 241 14.26 21.98 -5.30
C GLY A 241 14.16 22.40 -3.82
N HIS A 242 13.06 22.05 -3.16
CA HIS A 242 12.77 22.41 -1.78
C HIS A 242 12.97 21.24 -0.80
N ASP A 243 14.09 20.50 -0.93
CA ASP A 243 14.40 19.32 -0.12
C ASP A 243 14.33 19.60 1.39
N LYS A 244 14.78 20.76 1.85
CA LYS A 244 14.70 21.13 3.29
C LYS A 244 13.26 21.16 3.80
N ILE A 245 12.33 21.70 3.01
CA ILE A 245 10.91 21.76 3.39
C ILE A 245 10.28 20.37 3.32
N GLN A 246 10.68 19.56 2.34
CA GLN A 246 10.28 18.16 2.21
C GLN A 246 10.70 17.33 3.43
N HIS A 247 11.96 17.43 3.87
CA HIS A 247 12.45 16.73 5.07
C HIS A 247 11.70 17.19 6.31
N LEU A 248 11.51 18.50 6.48
CA LEU A 248 10.76 19.06 7.61
C LEU A 248 9.31 18.55 7.61
N LEU A 249 8.64 18.51 6.46
CA LEU A 249 7.28 17.98 6.34
C LEU A 249 7.21 16.52 6.81
N ALA A 250 8.15 15.68 6.35
CA ALA A 250 8.23 14.28 6.77
C ALA A 250 8.47 14.14 8.29
N GLU A 251 9.39 14.92 8.86
CA GLU A 251 9.68 14.95 10.30
C GLU A 251 8.45 15.32 11.13
N PHE A 252 7.72 16.38 10.74
CA PHE A 252 6.52 16.79 11.46
C PHE A 252 5.38 15.77 11.33
N LEU A 253 5.22 15.13 10.17
CA LEU A 253 4.24 14.05 10.00
C LEU A 253 4.56 12.85 10.89
N VAL A 254 5.84 12.46 11.00
CA VAL A 254 6.30 11.41 11.91
C VAL A 254 6.11 11.80 13.37
N HIS A 255 6.44 13.04 13.72
CA HIS A 255 6.26 13.55 15.07
C HIS A 255 4.78 13.47 15.48
N TRP A 256 3.88 13.98 14.64
CA TRP A 256 2.44 13.92 14.91
C TRP A 256 1.93 12.48 14.95
N SER A 257 2.38 11.58 14.06
CA SER A 257 1.94 10.19 14.06
C SER A 257 2.27 9.47 15.37
N ARG A 258 3.43 9.74 15.95
CA ARG A 258 3.84 9.19 17.25
C ARG A 258 3.01 9.73 18.41
N LEU A 259 2.51 10.96 18.32
CA LEU A 259 1.71 11.60 19.36
C LEU A 259 0.23 11.24 19.32
N VAL A 260 -0.36 11.09 18.12
CA VAL A 260 -1.82 10.98 17.97
C VAL A 260 -2.33 9.61 17.55
N LEU A 261 -1.47 8.74 17.02
CA LEU A 261 -1.85 7.37 16.66
C LEU A 261 -1.46 6.41 17.78
N SER A 262 -2.28 5.39 18.00
CA SER A 262 -1.97 4.33 18.95
C SER A 262 -0.71 3.56 18.51
N HIS A 263 -0.02 2.93 19.46
CA HIS A 263 1.25 2.26 19.17
C HIS A 263 1.11 1.13 18.13
N ASN A 264 -0.02 0.42 18.17
CA ASN A 264 -0.29 -0.72 17.30
C ASN A 264 -0.99 -0.32 15.99
N GLU A 265 -1.19 0.99 15.74
CA GLU A 265 -1.84 1.45 14.52
C GLU A 265 -0.88 1.34 13.32
N PRO A 266 -1.23 0.59 12.25
CA PRO A 266 -0.34 0.36 11.10
C PRO A 266 0.12 1.66 10.42
N ARG A 267 -0.71 2.72 10.43
CA ARG A 267 -0.33 4.02 9.86
C ARG A 267 0.87 4.65 10.56
N ARG A 268 1.11 4.37 11.84
CA ARG A 268 2.31 4.87 12.53
C ARG A 268 3.59 4.38 11.84
N MET A 269 3.64 3.09 11.50
CA MET A 269 4.76 2.50 10.74
C MET A 269 4.86 3.07 9.32
N MET A 270 3.72 3.32 8.67
CA MET A 270 3.70 3.98 7.36
C MET A 270 4.34 5.37 7.45
N PHE A 271 3.97 6.19 8.44
CA PHE A 271 4.57 7.51 8.68
C PHE A 271 6.07 7.42 8.93
N GLU A 272 6.52 6.48 9.76
CA GLU A 272 7.95 6.28 10.01
C GLU A 272 8.75 5.89 8.75
N ALA A 273 8.11 5.27 7.76
CA ALA A 273 8.75 4.96 6.48
C ALA A 273 9.10 6.21 5.66
N LEU A 274 8.43 7.35 5.89
CA LEU A 274 8.72 8.62 5.19
C LEU A 274 10.15 9.14 5.44
N GLN A 275 10.75 8.78 6.58
CA GLN A 275 12.13 9.13 6.92
C GLN A 275 13.16 8.09 6.44
N LYS A 276 12.71 6.90 6.05
CA LYS A 276 13.58 5.76 5.73
C LYS A 276 13.66 5.48 4.24
N LEU A 277 12.66 5.89 3.47
CA LEU A 277 12.59 5.67 2.04
C LEU A 277 13.07 6.90 1.26
N PRO A 278 13.85 6.69 0.18
CA PRO A 278 14.22 7.79 -0.70
C PRO A 278 12.97 8.29 -1.43
N ILE A 279 12.74 9.60 -1.42
CA ILE A 279 11.89 10.22 -2.43
C ILE A 279 12.78 10.33 -3.67
N ASP A 280 12.46 9.52 -4.69
CA ASP A 280 13.25 9.48 -5.91
C ASP A 280 12.78 10.55 -6.90
N SER A 281 13.71 11.20 -7.59
CA SER A 281 13.43 12.31 -8.51
C SER A 281 12.52 11.91 -9.67
N LYS A 282 12.56 10.63 -10.09
CA LYS A 282 11.69 10.09 -11.13
C LYS A 282 10.26 9.86 -10.62
N GLY A 283 10.10 9.63 -9.31
CA GLY A 283 8.85 9.28 -8.64
C GLY A 283 8.47 7.80 -8.75
N HIS A 284 9.38 6.93 -9.15
CA HIS A 284 9.11 5.51 -9.36
C HIS A 284 8.64 4.82 -8.07
N LEU A 285 9.20 5.17 -6.91
CA LEU A 285 8.80 4.58 -5.62
C LEU A 285 7.37 4.98 -5.25
N TYR A 286 7.03 6.27 -5.44
CA TYR A 286 5.66 6.76 -5.29
C TYR A 286 4.69 6.02 -6.23
N LEU A 287 5.04 5.91 -7.50
CA LEU A 287 4.19 5.24 -8.49
C LEU A 287 3.99 3.75 -8.20
N ALA A 288 5.04 3.06 -7.74
CA ALA A 288 4.96 1.66 -7.35
C ALA A 288 4.11 1.47 -6.09
N PHE A 289 4.24 2.36 -5.12
CA PHE A 289 3.40 2.37 -3.93
C PHE A 289 1.91 2.62 -4.27
N ASP A 290 1.62 3.59 -5.15
CA ASP A 290 0.26 3.87 -5.60
C ASP A 290 -0.33 2.70 -6.42
N ALA A 291 0.47 2.05 -7.27
CA ALA A 291 0.08 0.83 -7.97
C ALA A 291 -0.28 -0.31 -7.00
N TYR A 292 0.48 -0.47 -5.91
CA TYR A 292 0.16 -1.42 -4.85
C TYR A 292 -1.16 -1.05 -4.13
N CYS A 293 -1.36 0.21 -3.77
CA CYS A 293 -2.60 0.68 -3.14
C CYS A 293 -3.82 0.44 -4.05
N ARG A 294 -3.70 0.69 -5.35
CA ARG A 294 -4.75 0.38 -6.35
C ARG A 294 -5.03 -1.11 -6.39
N HIS A 295 -4.00 -1.95 -6.41
CA HIS A 295 -4.17 -3.40 -6.40
C HIS A 295 -4.94 -3.86 -5.16
N LEU A 296 -4.55 -3.40 -3.96
CA LEU A 296 -5.26 -3.73 -2.72
C LEU A 296 -6.72 -3.28 -2.76
N TRP A 297 -6.98 -2.07 -3.22
CA TRP A 297 -8.33 -1.55 -3.37
C TRP A 297 -9.19 -2.42 -4.30
N MET A 298 -8.69 -2.64 -5.52
CA MET A 298 -9.41 -3.43 -6.52
C MET A 298 -9.65 -4.87 -6.03
N SER A 299 -8.71 -5.47 -5.30
CA SER A 299 -8.90 -6.81 -4.73
C SER A 299 -10.08 -6.92 -3.75
N LYS A 300 -10.55 -5.79 -3.19
CA LYS A 300 -11.65 -5.73 -2.21
C LYS A 300 -12.98 -5.31 -2.82
N VAL A 301 -12.98 -4.48 -3.86
CA VAL A 301 -14.21 -3.84 -4.38
C VAL A 301 -14.47 -4.07 -5.88
N ALA A 302 -13.71 -4.92 -6.58
CA ALA A 302 -13.79 -5.11 -8.04
C ALA A 302 -15.04 -5.84 -8.56
N GLN A 303 -16.10 -6.02 -7.78
CA GLN A 303 -17.38 -6.52 -8.31
C GLN A 303 -17.94 -5.56 -9.37
N ASP A 304 -17.75 -4.25 -9.19
CA ASP A 304 -17.95 -3.22 -10.21
C ASP A 304 -16.63 -2.47 -10.42
N GLY A 305 -15.94 -2.79 -11.52
CA GLY A 305 -14.65 -2.18 -11.86
C GLY A 305 -14.72 -0.66 -12.08
N CYS A 306 -15.87 -0.15 -12.53
CA CYS A 306 -16.08 1.27 -12.76
C CYS A 306 -16.20 2.01 -11.43
N LYS A 307 -17.14 1.59 -10.56
CA LYS A 307 -17.33 2.17 -9.23
C LYS A 307 -16.08 2.02 -8.35
N ALA A 308 -15.38 0.90 -8.45
CA ALA A 308 -14.10 0.70 -7.80
C ALA A 308 -13.06 1.75 -8.22
N HIS A 309 -12.97 2.05 -9.52
CA HIS A 309 -12.05 3.05 -10.07
C HIS A 309 -12.41 4.47 -9.63
N TYR A 310 -13.69 4.86 -9.72
CA TYR A 310 -14.16 6.17 -9.26
C TYR A 310 -13.95 6.35 -7.75
N SER A 311 -14.24 5.31 -6.97
CA SER A 311 -14.08 5.35 -5.52
C SER A 311 -12.60 5.40 -5.11
N TYR A 312 -11.71 4.70 -5.81
CA TYR A 312 -10.29 4.79 -5.52
C TYR A 312 -9.76 6.21 -5.75
N ASN A 313 -9.98 6.75 -6.94
CA ASN A 313 -9.44 8.06 -7.31
C ASN A 313 -10.13 9.22 -6.60
N GLN A 314 -11.22 8.95 -5.87
CA GLN A 314 -12.12 9.96 -5.32
C GLN A 314 -12.61 10.97 -6.35
N ALA A 315 -12.43 10.64 -7.65
CA ALA A 315 -12.97 11.39 -8.75
C ALA A 315 -14.44 11.60 -8.45
N SER A 316 -14.92 12.83 -8.61
CA SER A 316 -16.35 13.03 -8.78
C SER A 316 -16.82 11.93 -9.75
N PHE A 317 -17.84 11.14 -9.39
CA PHE A 317 -18.70 10.60 -10.46
C PHE A 317 -19.01 11.80 -11.32
N PRO A 318 -18.72 11.79 -12.65
CA PRO A 318 -18.53 13.00 -13.41
C PRO A 318 -19.66 13.97 -13.07
N ARG A 319 -19.34 14.98 -12.25
CA ARG A 319 -20.14 16.19 -12.24
C ARG A 319 -19.85 16.70 -13.64
N ALA A 320 -20.89 16.76 -14.45
CA ALA A 320 -20.85 17.38 -15.75
C ALA A 320 -20.41 18.84 -15.56
N ASP A 321 -19.11 19.08 -15.38
CA ASP A 321 -18.53 20.40 -15.46
C ASP A 321 -18.37 20.73 -16.95
N PRO A 322 -18.85 21.89 -17.41
CA PRO A 322 -18.94 22.21 -18.82
C PRO A 322 -17.55 22.24 -19.46
N GLY A 323 -17.32 21.33 -20.41
CA GLY A 323 -16.16 21.35 -21.29
C GLY A 323 -15.47 20.01 -21.48
N GLY A 324 -15.40 19.16 -20.45
CA GLY A 324 -14.76 17.84 -20.55
C GLY A 324 -15.72 16.67 -20.81
N PHE A 325 -16.99 16.83 -20.40
CA PHE A 325 -18.04 15.81 -20.57
C PHE A 325 -18.31 15.50 -22.05
N TYR A 326 -18.32 16.53 -22.92
CA TYR A 326 -18.62 16.38 -24.34
C TYR A 326 -17.51 15.68 -25.15
N ASP A 327 -16.28 15.66 -24.65
CA ASP A 327 -15.18 14.94 -25.32
C ASP A 327 -15.32 13.42 -25.23
N PHE A 328 -15.92 12.92 -24.13
CA PHE A 328 -16.23 11.50 -23.96
C PHE A 328 -17.32 11.00 -24.92
N TYR A 329 -18.16 11.92 -25.41
CA TYR A 329 -19.23 11.65 -26.37
C TYR A 329 -18.93 12.21 -27.77
N ARG A 330 -17.74 12.79 -27.98
CA ARG A 330 -17.33 13.35 -29.26
C ARG A 330 -17.23 12.21 -30.28
N GLY A 331 -18.13 12.23 -31.27
CA GLY A 331 -18.24 11.19 -32.30
C GLY A 331 -19.18 10.01 -31.96
N LYS A 332 -19.91 10.04 -30.84
CA LYS A 332 -20.90 9.02 -30.47
C LYS A 332 -22.31 9.44 -30.88
N SER A 333 -23.17 8.48 -31.23
CA SER A 333 -24.55 8.76 -31.64
C SER A 333 -25.44 9.08 -30.43
N LEU A 334 -26.56 9.77 -30.65
CA LEU A 334 -27.52 10.11 -29.58
C LEU A 334 -27.96 8.86 -28.81
N ASN A 335 -28.13 7.73 -29.51
CA ASN A 335 -28.52 6.45 -28.93
C ASN A 335 -27.41 5.83 -28.06
N ASP A 336 -26.14 5.96 -28.44
CA ASP A 336 -25.00 5.45 -27.64
C ASP A 336 -24.81 6.24 -26.35
N ILE A 337 -25.06 7.55 -26.40
CA ILE A 337 -25.03 8.44 -25.24
C ILE A 337 -26.14 8.05 -24.28
N THR A 338 -27.37 7.92 -24.78
CA THR A 338 -28.53 7.51 -23.98
C THR A 338 -28.36 6.12 -23.38
N ALA A 339 -27.83 5.15 -24.14
CA ALA A 339 -27.54 3.81 -23.61
C ALA A 339 -26.45 3.79 -22.53
N THR A 340 -25.40 4.63 -22.67
CA THR A 340 -24.31 4.74 -21.68
C THR A 340 -24.80 5.37 -20.37
N LEU A 341 -25.73 6.34 -20.45
CA LEU A 341 -26.31 6.99 -19.28
C LEU A 341 -27.36 6.09 -18.63
N GLU A 342 -28.23 5.47 -19.42
CA GLU A 342 -29.25 4.55 -18.90
C GLU A 342 -28.66 3.26 -18.32
N SER A 343 -27.50 2.79 -18.79
CA SER A 343 -26.80 1.67 -18.14
C SER A 343 -26.13 2.07 -16.83
N ALA A 344 -25.77 3.35 -16.66
CA ALA A 344 -25.16 3.84 -15.44
C ALA A 344 -26.17 4.12 -14.32
N ASP A 345 -27.43 4.37 -14.68
CA ASP A 345 -28.54 4.66 -13.76
C ASP A 345 -29.40 3.42 -13.38
N ARG A 346 -29.24 2.28 -14.09
CA ARG A 346 -29.99 1.04 -13.81
C ARG A 346 -29.23 -0.02 -13.00
N ASP A 347 -27.94 0.22 -12.71
CA ASP A 347 -27.13 -0.52 -11.74
C ASP A 347 -26.63 0.41 -10.62
#